data_AF-A0AAU5HBT1-F1
#
_entry.id   AF-A0AAU5HBT1-F1
#
_cell.length_a   1.000
_cell.length_b   1.000
_cell.length_c   1.000
_cell.angle_alpha   90.00
_cell.angle_beta   90.00
_cell.angle_gamma   90.00
#
_symmetry.space_group_name_H-M   'P 1'
#
loop_
_entity.id
_entity.type
_entity.pdbx_description
1 polymer ?
#
loop_
_entity_poly.entity_id
_entity_poly.type
_entity_poly.pdbx_seq_one_letter_code
_entity_poly.pdbx_strand_id
1 'polypeptide(L)'
;MARNQPPLTGGDPDDPLLEVALQDLAWYARARDMARRANRTTELAGLLAGAATVVAAGIAAPATVTATVAGAAVFIGGYRQVSNHNERYVLAAEAWSRLRLAIRRYELSERDEESRRRLHEEVEGTATAEMQDWAASRRGLRPGPAPGGQLP
;
A
#
# COMPACT_ATOMS: atom_id res chain seq x y z
N MET A 1 -4.47 -6.39 -7.97
CA MET A 1 -5.71 -6.41 -7.18
C MET A 1 -6.78 -5.84 -8.10
N ALA A 2 -7.72 -6.65 -8.57
CA ALA A 2 -8.83 -6.12 -9.36
C ALA A 2 -9.75 -5.35 -8.40
N ARG A 3 -10.07 -4.09 -8.73
CA ARG A 3 -11.11 -3.33 -8.03
C ARG A 3 -12.43 -4.05 -8.31
N ASN A 4 -12.98 -4.75 -7.33
CA ASN A 4 -14.41 -5.05 -7.36
C ASN A 4 -15.12 -3.72 -7.13
N GLN A 5 -15.54 -3.06 -8.21
CA GLN A 5 -16.44 -1.92 -8.13
C GLN A 5 -17.78 -2.46 -7.61
N PRO A 6 -18.21 -2.11 -6.39
CA PRO A 6 -19.58 -2.39 -5.97
C PRO A 6 -20.55 -1.59 -6.86
N PRO A 7 -21.81 -2.06 -7.01
CA PRO A 7 -22.81 -1.32 -7.76
C PRO A 7 -23.03 0.08 -7.14
N LEU A 8 -23.18 1.10 -8.00
CA LEU A 8 -23.46 2.49 -7.64
C LEU A 8 -24.63 2.52 -6.64
N THR A 9 -24.35 2.81 -5.37
CA THR A 9 -25.34 2.85 -4.29
C THR A 9 -24.91 3.86 -3.24
N GLY A 10 -25.15 5.14 -3.53
CA GLY A 10 -25.14 6.19 -2.50
C GLY A 10 -24.80 7.60 -2.95
N GLY A 11 -24.56 7.86 -4.24
CA GLY A 11 -24.29 9.20 -4.77
C GLY A 11 -25.56 9.99 -5.09
N ASP A 12 -25.38 11.30 -5.25
CA ASP A 12 -26.35 12.17 -5.93
C ASP A 12 -26.70 11.51 -7.27
N PRO A 13 -27.96 11.06 -7.50
CA PRO A 13 -28.32 10.32 -8.71
C PRO A 13 -28.05 11.12 -9.99
N ASP A 14 -27.86 12.43 -9.87
CA ASP A 14 -27.58 13.35 -10.96
C ASP A 14 -26.07 13.45 -11.33
N ASP A 15 -25.16 12.85 -10.56
CA ASP A 15 -23.70 12.93 -10.81
C ASP A 15 -22.92 11.62 -10.49
N PRO A 16 -23.01 10.62 -11.39
CA PRO A 16 -22.36 9.31 -11.18
C PRO A 16 -20.83 9.37 -11.19
N LEU A 17 -20.23 10.36 -11.84
CA LEU A 17 -18.76 10.51 -11.87
C LEU A 17 -18.23 10.89 -10.49
N LEU A 18 -18.90 11.84 -9.82
CA LEU A 18 -18.55 12.25 -8.47
C LEU A 18 -18.69 11.09 -7.48
N GLU A 19 -19.71 10.25 -7.63
CA GLU A 19 -19.88 9.05 -6.79
C GLU A 19 -18.67 8.11 -6.91
N VAL A 20 -18.26 7.77 -8.14
CA VAL A 20 -17.11 6.90 -8.38
C VAL A 20 -15.84 7.50 -7.77
N ALA A 21 -15.61 8.80 -7.96
CA ALA A 21 -14.44 9.48 -7.42
C ALA A 21 -14.42 9.44 -5.87
N LEU A 22 -15.57 9.63 -5.21
CA LEU A 22 -15.68 9.54 -3.75
C LEU A 22 -15.45 8.12 -3.22
N GLN A 23 -15.93 7.10 -3.94
CA GLN A 23 -15.68 5.69 -3.60
C GLN A 23 -14.18 5.36 -3.69
N ASP A 24 -13.53 5.77 -4.78
CA ASP A 24 -12.08 5.60 -4.96
C ASP A 24 -11.30 6.34 -3.86
N LEU A 25 -11.71 7.57 -3.52
CA LEU A 25 -11.10 8.34 -2.44
C LEU A 25 -11.18 7.60 -1.10
N ALA A 26 -12.35 7.05 -0.76
CA ALA A 26 -12.54 6.29 0.47
C ALA A 26 -11.72 4.99 0.48
N TRP A 27 -11.57 4.34 -0.67
CA TRP A 27 -10.72 3.18 -0.81
C TRP A 27 -9.24 3.52 -0.54
N TYR A 28 -8.71 4.56 -1.17
CA TYR A 28 -7.32 4.99 -0.96
C TYR A 28 -7.07 5.44 0.49
N ALA A 29 -8.05 6.09 1.13
CA ALA A 29 -7.96 6.43 2.55
C ALA A 29 -7.79 5.18 3.44
N ARG A 30 -8.63 4.15 3.22
CA ARG A 30 -8.55 2.88 3.95
C ARG A 30 -7.23 2.16 3.66
N ALA A 31 -6.80 2.09 2.40
CA ALA A 31 -5.56 1.44 2.00
C ALA A 31 -4.34 2.10 2.68
N ARG A 32 -4.28 3.44 2.65
CA ARG A 32 -3.27 4.24 3.34
C ARG A 32 -3.25 3.94 4.84
N ASP A 33 -4.40 4.00 5.50
CA ASP A 33 -4.48 3.84 6.95
C ASP A 33 -4.15 2.40 7.39
N MET A 34 -4.57 1.39 6.61
CA MET A 34 -4.18 -0.01 6.83
C MET A 34 -2.67 -0.22 6.68
N ALA A 35 -2.07 0.32 5.60
CA ALA A 35 -0.63 0.21 5.37
C ALA A 35 0.18 0.86 6.51
N ARG A 36 -0.27 2.03 6.99
CA ARG A 36 0.34 2.71 8.15
C ARG A 36 0.26 1.88 9.43
N ARG A 37 -0.90 1.26 9.71
CA ARG A 37 -1.08 0.38 10.88
C ARG A 37 -0.17 -0.84 10.76
N ALA A 38 -0.18 -1.51 9.62
CA ALA A 38 0.63 -2.71 9.39
C ALA A 38 2.14 -2.43 9.53
N ASN A 39 2.62 -1.29 9.03
CA ASN A 39 4.01 -0.87 9.22
C ASN A 39 4.36 -0.74 10.71
N ARG A 40 3.55 0.02 11.47
CA ARG A 40 3.75 0.21 12.91
C ARG A 40 3.70 -1.09 13.69
N THR A 41 2.73 -1.96 13.38
CA THR A 41 2.61 -3.27 14.03
C THR A 41 3.86 -4.13 13.77
N THR A 42 4.39 -4.10 12.54
CA THR A 42 5.60 -4.85 12.18
C THR A 42 6.84 -4.29 12.87
N GLU A 43 6.96 -2.96 12.96
CA GLU A 43 8.04 -2.30 13.70
C GLU A 43 7.99 -2.64 15.19
N LEU A 44 6.82 -2.54 15.83
CA LEU A 44 6.63 -2.88 17.22
C LEU A 44 6.92 -4.36 17.50
N ALA A 45 6.45 -5.27 16.62
CA ALA A 45 6.74 -6.69 16.74
C ALA A 45 8.25 -6.97 16.66
N GLY A 46 8.97 -6.29 15.75
CA GLY A 46 10.42 -6.43 15.62
C GLY A 46 11.16 -5.97 16.86
N LEU A 47 10.77 -4.83 17.43
CA LEU A 47 11.34 -4.32 18.69
C LEU A 47 11.08 -5.27 19.86
N LEU A 48 9.85 -5.80 19.97
CA LEU A 48 9.49 -6.78 21.00
C LEU A 48 10.28 -8.08 20.86
N ALA A 49 10.44 -8.61 19.64
CA ALA A 49 11.22 -9.81 19.40
C ALA A 49 12.71 -9.61 19.73
N GLY A 50 13.28 -8.46 19.37
CA GLY A 50 14.63 -8.08 19.75
C GLY A 50 14.82 -8.02 21.27
N ALA A 51 13.92 -7.31 21.96
CA ALA A 51 13.94 -7.21 23.42
C ALA A 51 13.80 -8.57 24.11
N ALA A 52 12.86 -9.41 23.64
CA ALA A 52 12.65 -10.75 24.17
C ALA A 52 13.90 -11.64 24.00
N THR A 53 14.66 -11.46 22.92
CA THR A 53 15.91 -12.21 22.69
C THR A 53 16.93 -11.88 23.79
N VAL A 54 17.09 -10.59 24.11
CA VAL A 54 18.00 -10.13 25.17
C VAL A 54 17.58 -10.65 26.54
N VAL A 55 16.28 -10.60 26.86
CA VAL A 55 15.73 -11.13 28.13
C VAL A 55 15.96 -12.63 28.24
N ALA A 56 15.64 -13.39 27.19
CA ALA A 56 15.83 -14.84 27.16
C ALA A 56 17.29 -15.22 27.38
N ALA A 57 18.23 -14.50 26.75
CA ALA A 57 19.66 -14.70 26.97
C ALA A 57 20.07 -14.37 28.42
N GLY A 58 19.59 -13.25 28.97
CA GLY A 58 19.96 -12.79 30.31
C GLY A 58 19.49 -13.70 31.44
N ILE A 59 18.35 -14.36 31.29
CA ILE A 59 17.83 -15.32 32.29
C ILE A 59 18.28 -16.76 32.04
N ALA A 60 19.17 -17.00 31.06
CA ALA A 60 19.56 -18.33 30.60
C ALA A 60 18.34 -19.23 30.28
N ALA A 61 17.36 -18.67 29.55
CA ALA A 61 16.14 -19.36 29.20
C ALA A 61 16.42 -20.67 28.42
N PRO A 62 15.53 -21.67 28.51
CA PRO A 62 15.67 -22.92 27.77
C PRO A 62 15.86 -22.69 26.27
N ALA A 63 16.67 -23.55 25.63
CA ALA A 63 17.03 -23.40 24.22
C ALA A 63 15.81 -23.28 23.29
N THR A 64 14.70 -23.95 23.61
CA THR A 64 13.43 -23.88 22.85
C THR A 64 12.82 -22.48 22.86
N VAL A 65 12.86 -21.80 24.00
CA VAL A 65 12.36 -20.41 24.16
C VAL A 65 13.24 -19.47 23.35
N THR A 66 14.56 -19.55 23.53
CA THR A 66 15.52 -18.71 22.81
C THR A 66 15.41 -18.90 21.29
N ALA A 67 15.31 -20.15 20.82
CA ALA A 67 15.17 -20.45 19.40
C ALA A 67 13.86 -19.91 18.81
N THR A 68 12.76 -19.99 19.55
CA THR A 68 11.45 -19.49 19.10
C THR A 68 11.46 -17.98 18.96
N VAL A 69 12.03 -17.27 19.94
CA VAL A 69 12.14 -15.80 19.91
C VAL A 69 13.07 -15.34 18.78
N ALA A 70 14.22 -16.00 18.61
CA ALA A 70 15.13 -15.71 17.50
C ALA A 70 14.47 -15.97 16.14
N GLY A 71 13.76 -17.08 15.99
CA GLY A 71 13.00 -17.41 14.78
C GLY A 71 11.93 -16.37 14.46
N ALA A 72 11.19 -15.90 15.48
CA ALA A 72 10.21 -14.83 15.32
C ALA A 72 10.87 -13.52 14.85
N ALA A 73 12.04 -13.15 15.40
CA ALA A 73 12.78 -11.97 14.98
C ALA A 73 13.20 -12.05 13.50
N VAL A 74 13.75 -13.19 13.07
CA VAL A 74 14.12 -13.44 11.66
C VAL A 74 12.90 -13.38 10.76
N PHE A 75 11.79 -14.02 11.16
CA PHE A 75 10.54 -13.99 10.40
C PHE A 75 10.02 -12.57 10.22
N ILE A 76 9.98 -11.76 11.29
CA ILE A 76 9.51 -10.37 11.23
C ILE A 76 10.41 -9.54 10.30
N GLY A 77 11.72 -9.74 10.36
CA GLY A 77 12.68 -9.11 9.44
C GLY A 77 12.38 -9.45 7.98
N GLY A 78 12.22 -10.74 7.65
CA GLY A 78 11.89 -11.18 6.29
C GLY A 78 10.50 -10.73 5.83
N TYR A 79 9.50 -10.78 6.70
CA TYR A 79 8.14 -10.32 6.41
C TYR A 79 8.13 -8.83 6.08
N ARG A 80 8.90 -8.01 6.81
CA ARG A 80 9.04 -6.58 6.53
C ARG A 80 9.64 -6.32 5.15
N GLN A 81 10.62 -7.12 4.74
CA GLN A 81 11.24 -7.02 3.41
C GLN A 81 10.23 -7.31 2.29
N VAL A 82 9.36 -8.31 2.46
CA VAL A 82 8.42 -8.74 1.39
C VAL A 82 7.17 -7.85 1.33
N SER A 83 6.72 -7.34 2.48
CA SER A 83 5.40 -6.69 2.58
C SER A 83 5.34 -5.24 2.10
N ASN A 84 6.49 -4.58 1.98
CA ASN A 84 6.66 -3.24 1.42
C ASN A 84 5.60 -2.21 1.87
N HIS A 85 5.22 -2.25 3.15
CA HIS A 85 4.12 -1.46 3.71
C HIS A 85 4.30 0.05 3.55
N ASN A 86 5.55 0.53 3.57
CA ASN A 86 5.85 1.95 3.40
C ASN A 86 5.56 2.40 1.96
N GLU A 87 6.04 1.68 0.95
CA GLU A 87 5.74 1.98 -0.45
C GLU A 87 4.24 1.96 -0.71
N ARG A 88 3.53 0.94 -0.18
CA ARG A 88 2.07 0.86 -0.26
C ARG A 88 1.36 2.05 0.41
N TYR A 89 1.89 2.53 1.53
CA TYR A 89 1.35 3.72 2.20
C TYR A 89 1.55 4.97 1.34
N VAL A 90 2.75 5.17 0.78
CA VAL A 90 3.09 6.34 -0.04
C VAL A 90 2.21 6.39 -1.28
N LEU A 91 2.10 5.29 -2.03
CA LEU A 91 1.27 5.20 -3.23
C LEU A 91 -0.20 5.50 -2.93
N ALA A 92 -0.75 4.91 -1.86
CA ALA A 92 -2.12 5.18 -1.46
C ALA A 92 -2.34 6.61 -0.96
N ALA A 93 -1.37 7.21 -0.26
CA ALA A 93 -1.45 8.58 0.21
C ALA A 93 -1.39 9.59 -0.95
N GLU A 94 -0.54 9.33 -1.95
CA GLU A 94 -0.44 10.15 -3.15
C GLU A 94 -1.75 10.15 -3.95
N ALA A 95 -2.26 8.95 -4.27
CA ALA A 95 -3.53 8.78 -4.97
C ALA A 95 -4.70 9.45 -4.22
N TRP A 96 -4.77 9.26 -2.89
CA TRP A 96 -5.75 9.94 -2.05
C TRP A 96 -5.65 11.46 -2.13
N SER A 97 -4.44 12.01 -2.06
CA SER A 97 -4.20 13.46 -2.09
C SER A 97 -4.61 14.07 -3.43
N ARG A 98 -4.19 13.44 -4.54
CA ARG A 98 -4.50 13.86 -5.91
C ARG A 98 -6.02 13.86 -6.13
N LEU A 99 -6.69 12.76 -5.79
CA LEU A 99 -8.12 12.61 -5.98
C LEU A 99 -8.94 13.55 -5.09
N ARG A 100 -8.52 13.75 -3.83
CA ARG A 100 -9.16 14.72 -2.91
C ARG A 100 -9.12 16.14 -3.48
N LEU A 101 -8.00 16.53 -4.07
CA LEU A 101 -7.86 17.86 -4.66
C LEU A 101 -8.71 17.99 -5.94
N ALA A 102 -8.75 16.96 -6.78
CA ALA A 102 -9.58 16.93 -7.99
C ALA A 102 -11.07 17.05 -7.65
N ILE A 103 -11.56 16.25 -6.69
CA ILE A 103 -12.95 16.32 -6.20
C ILE A 103 -13.26 17.71 -5.66
N ARG A 104 -12.39 18.26 -4.81
CA ARG A 104 -12.59 19.61 -4.26
C ARG A 104 -12.68 20.67 -5.37
N ARG A 105 -11.84 20.60 -6.40
CA ARG A 105 -11.90 21.54 -7.54
C ARG A 105 -13.20 21.39 -8.32
N TYR A 106 -13.67 20.15 -8.49
CA TYR A 106 -14.93 19.85 -9.17
C TYR A 106 -16.16 20.35 -8.38
N GLU A 107 -16.19 20.15 -7.07
CA GLU A 107 -17.28 20.63 -6.21
C GLU A 107 -17.34 22.16 -6.13
N LEU A 108 -16.20 22.83 -6.30
CA LEU A 108 -16.10 24.29 -6.32
C LEU A 108 -16.36 24.90 -7.71
N SER A 109 -16.37 24.09 -8.77
CA SER A 109 -16.79 24.56 -10.08
C SER A 109 -18.30 24.50 -10.21
N GLU A 110 -18.85 25.19 -11.21
CA GLU A 110 -20.27 25.07 -11.56
C GLU A 110 -20.62 23.68 -12.16
N ARG A 111 -19.75 22.68 -11.96
CA ARG A 111 -19.83 21.32 -12.52
C ARG A 111 -20.02 21.30 -14.04
N ASP A 112 -19.38 22.28 -14.69
CA ASP A 112 -19.33 22.39 -16.14
C ASP A 112 -18.64 21.18 -16.77
N GLU A 113 -18.81 21.04 -18.09
CA GLU A 113 -18.31 19.89 -18.83
C GLU A 113 -16.78 19.82 -18.82
N GLU A 114 -16.10 20.97 -18.75
CA GLU A 114 -14.65 21.00 -18.62
C GLU A 114 -14.18 20.44 -17.28
N SER A 115 -14.84 20.80 -16.18
CA SER A 115 -14.55 20.29 -14.85
C SER A 115 -14.86 18.80 -14.74
N ARG A 116 -15.95 18.33 -15.37
CA ARG A 116 -16.32 16.91 -15.44
C ARG A 116 -15.24 16.11 -16.15
N ARG A 117 -14.77 16.59 -17.32
CA ARG A 117 -13.67 15.99 -18.07
C ARG A 117 -12.38 15.94 -17.24
N ARG A 118 -12.00 17.04 -16.56
CA ARG A 118 -10.80 17.06 -15.72
C ARG A 118 -10.88 16.08 -14.55
N LEU A 119 -12.05 15.94 -13.91
CA LEU A 119 -12.25 14.96 -12.85
C LEU A 119 -12.11 13.52 -13.38
N HIS A 120 -12.69 13.26 -14.55
CA HIS A 120 -12.59 11.96 -15.20
C HIS A 120 -11.12 11.60 -15.52
N GLU A 121 -10.38 12.53 -16.11
CA GLU A 121 -8.94 12.37 -16.41
C GLU A 121 -8.12 12.08 -15.14
N GLU A 122 -8.43 12.71 -14.01
CA GLU A 122 -7.73 12.47 -12.74
C GLU A 122 -8.07 11.08 -12.15
N VAL A 123 -9.31 10.62 -12.28
CA VAL A 123 -9.72 9.27 -11.86
C VAL A 123 -9.00 8.21 -12.71
N GLU A 124 -9.03 8.33 -14.04
CA GLU A 124 -8.36 7.40 -14.95
C GLU A 124 -6.83 7.45 -14.81
N GLY A 125 -6.27 8.65 -14.66
CA GLY A 125 -4.85 8.87 -14.46
C GLY A 125 -4.34 8.20 -13.19
N THR A 126 -5.11 8.27 -12.09
CA THR A 126 -4.78 7.59 -10.83
C THR A 126 -4.78 6.08 -10.99
N ALA A 127 -5.76 5.50 -11.70
CA ALA A 127 -5.80 4.07 -11.98
C ALA A 127 -4.66 3.61 -12.89
N THR A 128 -4.32 4.42 -13.89
CA THR A 128 -3.24 4.14 -14.83
C THR A 128 -1.88 4.16 -14.14
N ALA A 129 -1.63 5.16 -13.29
CA ALA A 129 -0.40 5.27 -12.51
C ALA A 129 -0.20 4.04 -11.62
N GLU A 130 -1.24 3.60 -10.91
CA GLU A 130 -1.20 2.38 -10.07
C GLU A 130 -0.81 1.13 -10.87
N MET A 131 -1.34 0.98 -12.10
CA MET A 131 -1.00 -0.15 -12.96
C MET A 131 0.44 -0.08 -13.47
N GLN A 132 0.95 1.12 -13.77
CA GLN A 132 2.33 1.33 -14.20
C GLN A 132 3.32 1.06 -13.07
N ASP A 133 3.03 1.52 -11.85
CA ASP A 133 3.83 1.26 -10.66
C ASP A 133 3.91 -0.24 -10.39
N TRP A 134 2.78 -0.95 -10.46
CA TRP A 134 2.77 -2.40 -10.32
C TRP A 134 3.62 -3.11 -11.38
N ALA A 135 3.53 -2.67 -12.64
CA ALA A 135 4.32 -3.22 -13.73
C ALA A 135 5.82 -2.90 -13.56
N ALA A 136 6.18 -1.76 -12.97
CA ALA A 136 7.55 -1.39 -12.64
C ALA A 136 8.10 -2.24 -11.50
N SER A 137 7.38 -2.39 -10.39
CA SER A 137 7.78 -3.22 -9.24
C SER A 137 7.99 -4.68 -9.66
N ARG A 138 7.14 -5.23 -10.55
CA ARG A 138 7.33 -6.59 -11.10
C ARG A 138 8.58 -6.74 -11.96
N ARG A 139 8.95 -5.70 -12.72
CA ARG A 139 10.15 -5.72 -13.56
C ARG A 139 11.43 -5.64 -12.72
N GLY A 140 11.42 -4.84 -11.65
CA GLY A 140 12.55 -4.74 -10.71
C GLY A 140 12.81 -6.02 -9.89
N LEU A 141 11.78 -6.85 -9.67
CA LEU A 141 11.90 -8.13 -8.98
C LEU A 141 12.40 -9.28 -9.87
N ARG A 142 12.55 -9.07 -11.18
CA ARG A 142 13.03 -10.12 -12.09
C ARG A 142 14.56 -10.23 -11.96
N PRO A 143 15.12 -11.39 -11.55
CA PRO A 143 16.56 -11.57 -11.51
C PRO A 143 17.14 -11.29 -12.90
N GLY A 144 18.19 -10.46 -12.99
CA GLY A 144 18.94 -10.29 -14.22
C GLY A 144 19.50 -11.64 -14.69
N PRO A 145 19.82 -11.81 -16.00
CA PRO A 145 20.46 -13.03 -16.48
C PRO A 145 21.69 -13.31 -15.62
N ALA A 146 21.73 -14.48 -14.99
CA ALA A 146 22.87 -14.92 -14.20
C ALA A 146 24.12 -14.80 -15.07
N PRO A 147 25.20 -14.11 -14.63
CA PRO A 147 26.43 -14.06 -15.40
C PRO A 147 26.88 -15.50 -15.64
N GLY A 148 26.92 -15.87 -16.92
CA GLY A 148 27.17 -17.23 -17.37
C GLY A 148 28.44 -17.76 -16.73
N GLY A 149 28.29 -18.79 -15.90
CA GLY A 149 29.40 -19.62 -15.47
C GLY A 149 29.94 -20.36 -16.69
N GLN A 150 30.95 -19.77 -17.33
CA GLN A 150 31.85 -20.51 -18.19
C GLN A 150 32.96 -21.10 -17.32
N LEU A 151 32.83 -22.40 -17.09
CA LEU A 151 33.95 -23.35 -16.93
C LEU A 151 33.69 -24.41 -18.01
N PRO A 152 34.70 -24.93 -18.72
CA PRO A 152 35.95 -25.44 -18.16
C PRO A 152 37.20 -24.58 -18.41
#